data_AF-A0A2M7XE22-F1
#
_entry.id   AF-A0A2M7XE22-F1
#
_cell.length_a   1.000
_cell.length_b   1.000
_cell.length_c   1.000
_cell.angle_alpha   90.00
_cell.angle_beta   90.00
_cell.angle_gamma   90.00
#
_symmetry.space_group_name_H-M   'P 1'
#
loop_
_entity.id
_entity.type
_entity.pdbx_description
1 polymer ?
#
loop_
_entity_poly.entity_id
_entity_poly.type
_entity_poly.pdbx_seq_one_letter_code
_entity_poly.pdbx_strand_id
1 'polypeptide(L)'
;MRKYKIIVLALIALPIFFILTLNITPKLESWFSILDYNQNFYKTAPNNGTPDTFSSPYNSKVRVLAQSEFSVVIKPLYFRVKWAVPELRVGAPGTNDDATFYLAIYSSVEDGAPPVYVSDKLYATAENGTYTADIPISGVTLGKTYDIMFKGHQSLSKKLNDVQISSNTTVLNFSTLDNSSAKGPEVLLGGDISNSGVTPKSLGDDVVNSVDISVLLDDLDLGDASGNFVRSNINQDTSVNSVDFSIILKNLDKIGDQS
;
A
#
# COMPACT_ATOMS: atom_id res chain seq x y z
N MET A 1 11.27 53.16 34.15
CA MET A 1 12.63 53.65 34.50
C MET A 1 13.41 52.51 35.16
N ARG A 2 14.74 52.42 34.94
CA ARG A 2 15.69 51.40 35.47
C ARG A 2 15.36 49.94 35.05
N LYS A 3 16.20 49.11 34.40
CA LYS A 3 17.67 48.91 34.25
C LYS A 3 18.38 48.13 35.37
N TYR A 4 19.37 47.32 34.94
CA TYR A 4 20.46 46.61 35.66
C TYR A 4 20.11 45.21 36.22
N LYS A 5 21.02 44.20 36.27
CA LYS A 5 22.31 43.88 35.58
C LYS A 5 22.61 42.37 35.80
N ILE A 6 22.98 41.56 34.79
CA ILE A 6 24.35 41.18 34.33
C ILE A 6 25.29 40.55 35.40
N ILE A 7 25.45 39.20 35.33
CA ILE A 7 26.59 38.31 35.70
C ILE A 7 26.39 37.01 34.87
N VAL A 8 27.26 36.38 34.06
CA VAL A 8 28.67 36.54 33.56
C VAL A 8 29.79 35.77 34.30
N LEU A 9 30.73 35.19 33.53
CA LEU A 9 31.85 34.25 33.87
C LEU A 9 31.43 32.79 34.15
N ALA A 10 32.25 31.74 33.90
CA ALA A 10 33.40 31.50 32.99
C ALA A 10 33.65 29.96 32.96
N LEU A 11 33.80 29.26 31.82
CA LEU A 11 34.94 29.19 30.88
C LEU A 11 36.18 28.41 31.40
N ILE A 12 36.14 27.07 31.23
CA ILE A 12 37.24 26.09 31.27
C ILE A 12 36.80 24.94 30.33
N ALA A 13 37.56 24.24 29.49
CA ALA A 13 38.83 24.37 28.76
C ALA A 13 38.96 23.03 27.95
N LEU A 14 39.80 22.97 26.90
CA LEU A 14 39.98 21.77 26.05
C LEU A 14 40.91 20.70 26.71
N PRO A 15 40.83 19.43 26.27
CA PRO A 15 41.67 18.96 25.16
C PRO A 15 40.82 18.42 23.98
N ILE A 16 41.12 18.69 22.71
CA ILE A 16 42.27 18.21 21.93
C ILE A 16 42.38 16.68 21.95
N PHE A 17 41.82 16.05 20.91
CA PHE A 17 42.37 14.80 20.38
C PHE A 17 42.37 14.87 18.85
N PHE A 18 43.42 14.34 18.23
CA PHE A 18 43.74 14.48 16.82
C PHE A 18 44.22 13.13 16.31
N ILE A 19 43.58 12.53 15.29
CA ILE A 19 44.16 11.45 14.48
C ILE A 19 43.36 11.23 13.18
N LEU A 20 44.11 11.22 12.07
CA LEU A 20 43.88 10.68 10.72
C LEU A 20 42.45 10.64 10.13
N THR A 21 42.18 11.66 9.31
CA THR A 21 41.89 11.53 7.87
C THR A 21 41.54 10.16 7.28
N LEU A 22 40.41 10.09 6.55
CA LEU A 22 40.22 9.19 5.40
C LEU A 22 39.40 9.89 4.30
N ASN A 23 40.10 10.43 3.29
CA ASN A 23 39.48 11.03 2.10
C ASN A 23 38.97 9.92 1.16
N ILE A 24 37.66 9.72 1.06
CA ILE A 24 37.04 8.89 0.00
C ILE A 24 35.79 9.55 -0.61
N THR A 25 36.04 10.57 -1.43
CA THR A 25 35.26 10.95 -2.62
C THR A 25 36.26 11.58 -3.59
N PRO A 26 36.16 11.40 -4.93
CA PRO A 26 34.90 11.30 -5.68
C PRO A 26 34.80 10.09 -6.65
N LYS A 27 33.57 9.75 -7.05
CA LYS A 27 33.22 9.17 -8.37
C LYS A 27 31.70 9.10 -8.60
N LEU A 28 31.12 10.15 -9.18
CA LEU A 28 29.72 10.16 -9.62
C LEU A 28 29.48 10.76 -11.02
N GLU A 29 30.53 11.23 -11.71
CA GLU A 29 30.43 11.90 -13.02
C GLU A 29 30.75 10.99 -14.22
N SER A 30 30.74 9.66 -14.06
CA SER A 30 31.11 8.71 -15.12
C SER A 30 29.94 7.98 -15.80
N TRP A 31 28.71 8.49 -15.66
CA TRP A 31 27.49 7.76 -16.06
C TRP A 31 26.67 8.36 -17.21
N PHE A 32 27.03 9.55 -17.72
CA PHE A 32 26.29 10.20 -18.80
C PHE A 32 26.90 10.07 -20.21
N SER A 33 28.09 9.47 -20.37
CA SER A 33 28.81 9.40 -21.65
C SER A 33 28.58 8.12 -22.48
N ILE A 34 27.71 7.20 -22.04
CA ILE A 34 27.53 5.88 -22.68
C ILE A 34 26.35 5.85 -23.68
N LEU A 35 25.43 6.82 -23.62
CA LEU A 35 24.23 6.83 -24.47
C LEU A 35 24.46 7.25 -25.94
N ASP A 36 25.45 8.10 -26.22
CA ASP A 36 25.67 8.65 -27.56
C ASP A 36 26.47 7.75 -28.52
N TYR A 37 27.15 6.72 -28.02
CA TYR A 37 28.12 5.96 -28.85
C TYR A 37 27.47 4.98 -29.86
N ASN A 38 26.23 4.53 -29.61
CA ASN A 38 25.60 3.44 -30.38
C ASN A 38 24.80 3.87 -31.63
N GLN A 39 24.68 5.17 -31.94
CA GLN A 39 23.86 5.67 -33.05
C GLN A 39 24.50 5.56 -34.46
N ASN A 40 25.82 5.34 -34.56
CA ASN A 40 26.56 5.55 -35.83
C ASN A 40 27.01 4.29 -36.60
N PHE A 41 26.75 3.07 -36.11
CA PHE A 41 27.29 1.85 -36.75
C PHE A 41 26.45 1.26 -37.90
N TYR A 42 25.29 1.84 -38.22
CA TYR A 42 24.44 1.41 -39.35
C TYR A 42 24.45 2.43 -40.50
N LYS A 43 25.59 2.55 -41.21
CA LYS A 43 25.68 3.25 -42.49
C LYS A 43 26.36 2.41 -43.58
N THR A 44 25.52 1.91 -44.48
CA THR A 44 25.80 1.66 -45.92
C THR A 44 27.08 0.89 -46.29
N ALA A 45 26.92 -0.40 -46.59
CA ALA A 45 27.83 -1.13 -47.47
C ALA A 45 27.21 -1.20 -48.90
N PRO A 46 27.89 -0.70 -49.95
CA PRO A 46 27.55 -1.01 -51.34
C PRO A 46 28.10 -2.39 -51.76
N ASN A 47 27.58 -2.95 -52.85
CA ASN A 47 27.92 -4.30 -53.32
C ASN A 47 29.25 -4.39 -54.11
N ASN A 48 29.73 -5.63 -54.22
CA ASN A 48 30.77 -6.17 -55.13
C ASN A 48 32.25 -5.85 -54.83
N GLY A 49 33.04 -6.93 -54.70
CA GLY A 49 34.47 -6.94 -55.04
C GLY A 49 35.43 -7.42 -53.95
N THR A 50 35.80 -8.70 -53.99
CA THR A 50 37.04 -9.33 -53.43
C THR A 50 37.38 -9.14 -51.92
N PRO A 51 37.72 -10.23 -51.18
CA PRO A 51 38.16 -10.09 -49.78
C PRO A 51 39.63 -9.65 -49.68
N ASP A 52 39.87 -8.34 -49.56
CA ASP A 52 41.21 -7.80 -49.25
C ASP A 52 41.65 -8.17 -47.82
N THR A 53 42.74 -8.93 -47.70
CA THR A 53 43.30 -9.38 -46.42
C THR A 53 44.14 -8.28 -45.76
N PHE A 54 43.49 -7.29 -45.15
CA PHE A 54 44.17 -6.26 -44.35
C PHE A 54 44.74 -6.85 -43.03
N SER A 55 46.03 -7.19 -43.04
CA SER A 55 46.77 -7.61 -41.86
C SER A 55 47.13 -6.43 -40.95
N SER A 56 46.19 -6.02 -40.09
CA SER A 56 46.50 -5.07 -39.01
C SER A 56 47.47 -5.69 -38.00
N PRO A 57 48.64 -5.08 -37.73
CA PRO A 57 49.59 -5.60 -36.73
C PRO A 57 49.13 -5.35 -35.29
N TYR A 58 48.07 -4.54 -35.08
CA TYR A 58 47.53 -4.25 -33.76
C TYR A 58 46.62 -5.39 -33.27
N ASN A 59 47.26 -6.49 -32.85
CA ASN A 59 46.66 -7.49 -31.97
C ASN A 59 46.48 -6.92 -30.55
N SER A 60 45.75 -5.81 -30.45
CA SER A 60 45.35 -5.21 -29.19
C SER A 60 44.31 -6.11 -28.54
N LYS A 61 44.54 -6.46 -27.28
CA LYS A 61 43.61 -7.31 -26.53
C LYS A 61 42.36 -6.52 -26.19
N VAL A 62 41.42 -6.47 -27.13
CA VAL A 62 40.02 -6.14 -26.85
C VAL A 62 39.46 -7.23 -25.97
N ARG A 63 39.80 -7.17 -24.67
CA ARG A 63 38.95 -7.74 -23.64
C ARG A 63 37.63 -6.99 -23.75
N VAL A 64 36.67 -7.61 -24.42
CA VAL A 64 35.26 -7.39 -24.13
C VAL A 64 35.12 -7.68 -22.65
N LEU A 65 35.16 -6.63 -21.83
CA LEU A 65 34.69 -6.69 -20.46
C LEU A 65 33.20 -6.95 -20.61
N ALA A 66 32.82 -8.23 -20.48
CA ALA A 66 31.42 -8.63 -20.46
C ALA A 66 30.71 -7.70 -19.47
N GLN A 67 29.61 -7.08 -19.90
CA GLN A 67 28.79 -6.28 -18.99
C GLN A 67 28.41 -7.22 -17.85
N SER A 68 28.94 -6.96 -16.65
CA SER A 68 28.46 -7.61 -15.45
C SER A 68 27.03 -7.13 -15.27
N GLU A 69 26.07 -7.92 -15.76
CA GLU A 69 24.65 -7.62 -15.71
C GLU A 69 24.29 -7.30 -14.27
N PHE A 70 24.09 -6.01 -14.00
CA PHE A 70 23.87 -5.52 -12.65
C PHE A 70 22.41 -5.76 -12.32
N SER A 71 22.08 -7.03 -12.08
CA SER A 71 20.75 -7.51 -11.76
C SER A 71 20.29 -6.90 -10.45
N VAL A 72 19.68 -5.72 -10.55
CA VAL A 72 18.97 -5.07 -9.45
C VAL A 72 17.83 -6.00 -9.06
N VAL A 73 18.04 -6.79 -8.02
CA VAL A 73 17.01 -7.65 -7.44
C VAL A 73 15.99 -6.73 -6.74
N ILE A 74 15.04 -6.23 -7.53
CA ILE A 74 13.84 -5.55 -7.03
C ILE A 74 13.08 -6.59 -6.22
N LYS A 75 13.28 -6.56 -4.90
CA LYS A 75 12.54 -7.43 -3.99
C LYS A 75 11.06 -6.99 -3.98
N PRO A 76 10.10 -7.90 -4.14
CA PRO A 76 8.69 -7.56 -4.07
C PRO A 76 8.31 -6.95 -2.71
N LEU A 77 7.24 -6.17 -2.73
CA LEU A 77 6.61 -5.59 -1.54
C LEU A 77 5.33 -6.33 -1.22
N TYR A 78 5.06 -6.50 0.07
CA TYR A 78 3.95 -7.29 0.58
C TYR A 78 3.20 -6.56 1.67
N PHE A 79 1.87 -6.58 1.62
CA PHE A 79 1.02 -6.10 2.71
C PHE A 79 0.37 -7.27 3.46
N ARG A 80 0.11 -7.06 4.74
CA ARG A 80 -0.65 -7.95 5.64
C ARG A 80 -1.63 -7.11 6.44
N VAL A 81 -2.84 -7.60 6.69
CA VAL A 81 -3.88 -6.85 7.41
C VAL A 81 -4.01 -7.35 8.85
N LYS A 82 -4.25 -6.44 9.79
CA LYS A 82 -4.66 -6.74 11.16
C LYS A 82 -5.74 -5.79 11.64
N TRP A 83 -6.59 -6.30 12.53
CA TRP A 83 -7.66 -5.55 13.20
C TRP A 83 -8.53 -4.74 12.22
N ALA A 84 -8.80 -5.31 11.06
CA ALA A 84 -9.92 -4.91 10.22
C ALA A 84 -11.19 -5.47 10.89
N VAL A 85 -11.63 -4.80 11.97
CA VAL A 85 -12.74 -5.23 12.83
C VAL A 85 -14.02 -4.54 12.36
N PRO A 86 -15.02 -5.26 11.84
CA PRO A 86 -16.33 -4.69 11.54
C PRO A 86 -17.08 -4.33 12.83
N GLU A 87 -17.91 -3.30 12.79
CA GLU A 87 -18.71 -2.93 13.96
C GLU A 87 -19.87 -3.90 14.24
N LEU A 88 -20.32 -3.93 15.49
CA LEU A 88 -21.58 -4.56 15.93
C LEU A 88 -21.76 -6.06 15.57
N ARG A 89 -20.66 -6.75 15.26
CA ARG A 89 -20.60 -8.21 15.07
C ARG A 89 -21.11 -8.97 16.30
N VAL A 90 -21.83 -10.06 16.08
CA VAL A 90 -22.30 -10.98 17.13
C VAL A 90 -21.18 -11.94 17.51
N GLY A 91 -20.64 -11.77 18.72
CA GLY A 91 -19.56 -12.58 19.24
C GLY A 91 -18.81 -11.88 20.37
N ALA A 92 -17.62 -12.39 20.71
CA ALA A 92 -16.63 -11.60 21.42
C ALA A 92 -15.71 -10.92 20.38
N PRO A 93 -15.20 -9.70 20.62
CA PRO A 93 -14.31 -9.04 19.68
C PRO A 93 -13.09 -9.91 19.35
N GLY A 94 -12.95 -10.31 18.09
CA GLY A 94 -11.94 -11.24 17.60
C GLY A 94 -12.41 -12.68 17.41
N THR A 95 -13.72 -12.95 17.43
CA THR A 95 -14.32 -14.29 17.12
C THR A 95 -15.30 -14.29 15.95
N ASN A 96 -15.62 -13.13 15.37
CA ASN A 96 -16.53 -12.98 14.22
C ASN A 96 -16.19 -11.66 13.47
N ASP A 97 -14.89 -11.37 13.40
CA ASP A 97 -14.30 -10.17 12.80
C ASP A 97 -13.83 -10.45 11.35
N ASP A 98 -14.26 -11.55 10.72
CA ASP A 98 -13.94 -11.83 9.31
C ASP A 98 -14.67 -10.89 8.36
N ALA A 99 -13.98 -10.54 7.27
CA ALA A 99 -14.45 -9.66 6.24
C ALA A 99 -13.75 -10.02 4.91
N THR A 100 -14.53 -10.14 3.85
CA THR A 100 -14.00 -10.17 2.47
C THR A 100 -13.69 -8.75 2.03
N PHE A 101 -12.54 -8.49 1.40
CA PHE A 101 -12.08 -7.14 1.10
C PHE A 101 -11.16 -7.05 -0.13
N TYR A 102 -10.96 -5.83 -0.62
CA TYR A 102 -9.82 -5.46 -1.47
C TYR A 102 -9.03 -4.29 -0.85
N LEU A 103 -7.80 -4.07 -1.33
CA LEU A 103 -7.01 -2.89 -1.00
C LEU A 103 -6.84 -1.97 -2.22
N ALA A 104 -6.92 -0.67 -2.00
CA ALA A 104 -6.49 0.36 -2.94
C ALA A 104 -5.45 1.27 -2.29
N ILE A 105 -4.49 1.76 -3.07
CA ILE A 105 -3.33 2.52 -2.58
C ILE A 105 -3.20 3.81 -3.38
N TYR A 106 -3.11 4.93 -2.68
CA TYR A 106 -3.13 6.28 -3.22
C TYR A 106 -1.86 7.04 -2.83
N SER A 107 -1.55 8.10 -3.59
CA SER A 107 -0.42 8.98 -3.31
C SER A 107 -0.79 9.94 -2.17
N SER A 108 -0.14 9.88 -1.01
CA SER A 108 -0.46 10.77 0.13
C SER A 108 -0.07 12.25 -0.10
N VAL A 109 0.42 12.59 -1.29
CA VAL A 109 0.84 13.95 -1.70
C VAL A 109 0.03 14.52 -2.88
N GLU A 110 -0.90 13.76 -3.46
CA GLU A 110 -1.72 14.17 -4.61
C GLU A 110 -3.20 13.78 -4.36
N ASP A 111 -3.94 14.71 -3.76
CA ASP A 111 -5.38 14.64 -3.51
C ASP A 111 -6.16 14.35 -4.80
N GLY A 112 -7.10 13.40 -4.76
CA GLY A 112 -7.89 12.96 -5.91
C GLY A 112 -7.11 12.24 -7.03
N ALA A 113 -5.84 11.85 -6.81
CA ALA A 113 -5.10 11.05 -7.79
C ALA A 113 -5.68 9.64 -7.96
N PRO A 114 -5.61 9.04 -9.17
CA PRO A 114 -6.00 7.66 -9.37
C PRO A 114 -5.14 6.70 -8.53
N PRO A 115 -5.68 5.56 -8.07
CA PRO A 115 -4.94 4.63 -7.24
C PRO A 115 -3.72 4.07 -7.97
N VAL A 116 -2.57 4.11 -7.30
CA VAL A 116 -1.28 3.55 -7.72
C VAL A 116 -1.36 2.02 -7.85
N TYR A 117 -2.23 1.41 -7.04
CA TYR A 117 -2.52 -0.02 -7.04
C TYR A 117 -3.96 -0.24 -6.56
N VAL A 118 -4.65 -1.20 -7.16
CA VAL A 118 -5.88 -1.81 -6.64
C VAL A 118 -5.71 -3.33 -6.76
N SER A 119 -6.15 -4.10 -5.77
CA SER A 119 -6.09 -5.56 -5.81
C SER A 119 -6.87 -6.13 -7.00
N ASP A 120 -6.31 -7.17 -7.63
CA ASP A 120 -6.91 -7.89 -8.76
C ASP A 120 -8.10 -8.76 -8.36
N LYS A 121 -8.14 -9.16 -7.09
CA LYS A 121 -9.12 -10.07 -6.50
C LYS A 121 -9.47 -9.65 -5.06
N LEU A 122 -10.38 -10.42 -4.47
CA LEU A 122 -10.73 -10.31 -3.06
C LEU A 122 -9.83 -11.20 -2.18
N TYR A 123 -9.62 -10.74 -0.95
CA TYR A 123 -9.04 -11.47 0.17
C TYR A 123 -10.09 -11.60 1.27
N ALA A 124 -9.90 -12.49 2.23
CA ALA A 124 -10.78 -12.61 3.40
C ALA A 124 -9.93 -12.68 4.67
N THR A 125 -10.21 -11.84 5.67
CA THR A 125 -9.61 -11.98 7.00
C THR A 125 -10.13 -13.25 7.68
N ALA A 126 -9.38 -13.78 8.64
CA ALA A 126 -9.90 -14.75 9.60
C ALA A 126 -10.82 -14.07 10.62
N GLU A 127 -11.54 -14.89 11.41
CA GLU A 127 -12.46 -14.54 12.51
C GLU A 127 -11.96 -13.47 13.52
N ASN A 128 -10.67 -13.14 13.49
CA ASN A 128 -10.01 -12.13 14.34
C ASN A 128 -9.61 -10.83 13.62
N GLY A 129 -10.13 -10.59 12.41
CA GLY A 129 -9.87 -9.37 11.63
C GLY A 129 -8.45 -9.29 11.08
N THR A 130 -7.76 -10.42 10.89
CA THR A 130 -6.39 -10.46 10.36
C THR A 130 -6.26 -11.24 9.05
N TYR A 131 -5.40 -10.74 8.15
CA TYR A 131 -4.91 -11.43 6.96
C TYR A 131 -3.39 -11.54 7.05
N THR A 132 -2.90 -12.74 7.39
CA THR A 132 -1.50 -12.99 7.73
C THR A 132 -0.62 -13.44 6.56
N ALA A 133 -1.24 -13.82 5.43
CA ALA A 133 -0.55 -14.13 4.19
C ALA A 133 -0.14 -12.84 3.45
N ASP A 134 0.88 -12.95 2.61
CA ASP A 134 1.46 -11.80 1.91
C ASP A 134 0.64 -11.40 0.66
N ILE A 135 0.05 -10.20 0.69
CA ILE A 135 -0.59 -9.56 -0.47
C ILE A 135 0.51 -8.90 -1.33
N PRO A 136 0.79 -9.36 -2.56
CA PRO A 136 1.83 -8.76 -3.41
C PRO A 136 1.39 -7.41 -3.98
N ILE A 137 2.22 -6.39 -3.78
CA ILE A 137 1.95 -5.00 -4.20
C ILE A 137 2.91 -4.58 -5.32
N SER A 138 2.38 -3.84 -6.30
CA SER A 138 3.12 -3.17 -7.38
C SER A 138 2.92 -1.66 -7.32
N GLY A 139 3.73 -0.88 -8.05
CA GLY A 139 3.69 0.60 -8.07
C GLY A 139 4.21 1.31 -6.80
N VAL A 140 4.06 0.68 -5.64
CA VAL A 140 4.58 1.15 -4.35
C VAL A 140 6.11 1.07 -4.30
N THR A 141 6.73 2.05 -3.64
CA THR A 141 8.20 2.18 -3.48
C THR A 141 8.60 2.22 -2.01
N LEU A 142 9.70 1.55 -1.64
CA LEU A 142 10.29 1.64 -0.30
C LEU A 142 10.70 3.09 0.04
N GLY A 143 10.53 3.47 1.31
CA GLY A 143 10.89 4.79 1.83
C GLY A 143 9.94 5.93 1.45
N LYS A 144 8.88 5.63 0.67
CA LYS A 144 7.76 6.55 0.43
C LYS A 144 6.60 6.30 1.39
N THR A 145 5.70 7.27 1.41
CA THR A 145 4.45 7.29 2.17
C THR A 145 3.27 7.18 1.21
N TYR A 146 2.22 6.46 1.61
CA TYR A 146 1.02 6.24 0.81
C TYR A 146 -0.21 6.18 1.72
N ASP A 147 -1.36 6.59 1.17
CA ASP A 147 -2.65 6.33 1.78
C ASP A 147 -3.18 4.97 1.32
N ILE A 148 -3.70 4.17 2.25
CA ILE A 148 -4.11 2.79 1.97
C ILE A 148 -5.54 2.56 2.43
N MET A 149 -6.41 2.32 1.46
CA MET A 149 -7.83 2.09 1.62
C MET A 149 -8.13 0.59 1.72
N PHE A 150 -8.90 0.21 2.73
CA PHE A 150 -9.54 -1.10 2.85
C PHE A 150 -11.01 -0.94 2.52
N LYS A 151 -11.52 -1.73 1.56
CA LYS A 151 -12.94 -1.81 1.24
C LYS A 151 -13.45 -3.22 1.52
N GLY A 152 -14.24 -3.36 2.57
CA GLY A 152 -14.89 -4.61 2.96
C GLY A 152 -16.19 -4.85 2.19
N HIS A 153 -16.63 -6.10 2.10
CA HIS A 153 -17.84 -6.47 1.35
C HIS A 153 -19.13 -5.96 2.02
N GLN A 154 -19.08 -5.69 3.32
CA GLN A 154 -20.20 -5.29 4.17
C GLN A 154 -20.04 -3.87 4.72
N SER A 155 -18.97 -3.16 4.34
CA SER A 155 -18.53 -1.95 5.02
C SER A 155 -18.26 -0.80 4.05
N LEU A 156 -18.37 0.41 4.55
CA LEU A 156 -17.73 1.58 3.97
C LEU A 156 -16.20 1.39 3.89
N SER A 157 -15.55 2.12 2.99
CA SER A 157 -14.09 2.23 2.91
C SER A 157 -13.53 2.81 4.19
N LYS A 158 -12.39 2.27 4.64
CA LYS A 158 -11.57 2.89 5.68
C LYS A 158 -10.16 3.16 5.16
N LYS A 159 -9.66 4.38 5.33
CA LYS A 159 -8.34 4.82 4.86
C LYS A 159 -7.35 4.91 6.03
N LEU A 160 -6.20 4.24 5.88
CA LEU A 160 -5.01 4.53 6.67
C LEU A 160 -4.22 5.62 5.95
N ASN A 161 -4.09 6.75 6.62
CA ASN A 161 -3.41 7.94 6.11
C ASN A 161 -1.90 7.83 6.37
N ASP A 162 -1.08 8.41 5.51
CA ASP A 162 0.37 8.58 5.73
C ASP A 162 1.17 7.30 6.11
N VAL A 163 0.82 6.14 5.53
CA VAL A 163 1.50 4.88 5.85
C VAL A 163 2.89 4.82 5.18
N GLN A 164 3.94 4.93 6.00
CA GLN A 164 5.33 4.85 5.52
C GLN A 164 5.78 3.41 5.23
N ILE A 165 6.18 3.15 3.98
CA ILE A 165 6.61 1.81 3.51
C ILE A 165 8.10 1.61 3.78
N SER A 166 8.42 1.36 5.05
CA SER A 166 9.80 1.26 5.56
C SER A 166 10.49 -0.08 5.26
N SER A 167 9.75 -1.12 4.86
CA SER A 167 10.29 -2.47 4.65
C SER A 167 9.49 -3.31 3.65
N ASN A 168 10.06 -4.44 3.23
CA ASN A 168 9.46 -5.36 2.25
C ASN A 168 8.09 -5.94 2.65
N THR A 169 7.78 -6.01 3.94
CA THR A 169 6.48 -6.46 4.43
C THR A 169 5.92 -5.40 5.38
N THR A 170 4.85 -4.72 4.97
CA THR A 170 4.15 -3.75 5.81
C THR A 170 2.91 -4.39 6.41
N VAL A 171 2.71 -4.22 7.72
CA VAL A 171 1.48 -4.63 8.41
C VAL A 171 0.57 -3.42 8.52
N LEU A 172 -0.68 -3.57 8.11
CA LEU A 172 -1.72 -2.53 8.10
C LEU A 172 -2.72 -2.77 9.23
N ASN A 173 -2.95 -1.76 10.06
CA ASN A 173 -3.82 -1.84 11.23
C ASN A 173 -5.04 -0.92 11.09
N PHE A 174 -6.14 -1.46 10.55
CA PHE A 174 -7.37 -0.69 10.32
C PHE A 174 -8.19 -0.38 11.59
N SER A 175 -7.69 -0.76 12.78
CA SER A 175 -8.17 -0.22 14.06
C SER A 175 -7.50 1.11 14.46
N THR A 176 -6.76 1.74 13.54
CA THR A 176 -6.15 3.09 13.68
C THR A 176 -6.46 3.96 12.46
N LEU A 177 -6.03 5.23 12.48
CA LEU A 177 -6.20 6.19 11.37
C LEU A 177 -4.94 6.31 10.47
N ASP A 178 -3.79 5.90 10.98
CA ASP A 178 -2.45 6.26 10.47
C ASP A 178 -1.42 5.11 10.60
N ASN A 179 -1.87 3.92 11.00
CA ASN A 179 -1.03 2.75 11.27
C ASN A 179 0.01 2.95 12.42
N SER A 180 -0.14 3.97 13.25
CA SER A 180 0.84 4.35 14.29
C SER A 180 0.96 3.38 15.47
N SER A 181 -0.01 2.48 15.66
CA SER A 181 -0.09 1.58 16.82
C SER A 181 -0.31 0.12 16.43
N ALA A 182 -0.12 -0.79 17.39
CA ALA A 182 -0.34 -2.23 17.18
C ALA A 182 -1.82 -2.67 17.26
N LYS A 183 -2.71 -1.86 17.87
CA LYS A 183 -4.19 -1.96 17.88
C LYS A 183 -4.76 -0.65 18.44
N GLY A 184 -5.86 -0.15 17.89
CA GLY A 184 -6.59 1.01 18.39
C GLY A 184 -8.10 0.74 18.58
N PRO A 185 -8.92 1.80 18.71
CA PRO A 185 -10.36 1.70 18.97
C PRO A 185 -11.23 1.69 17.71
N GLU A 186 -10.66 1.92 16.53
CA GLU A 186 -11.44 2.09 15.30
C GLU A 186 -12.04 0.77 14.81
N VAL A 187 -13.16 0.90 14.09
CA VAL A 187 -13.89 -0.19 13.43
C VAL A 187 -14.21 0.17 11.98
N LEU A 188 -14.55 -0.83 11.17
CA LEU A 188 -15.14 -0.66 9.85
C LEU A 188 -16.65 -0.43 10.01
N LEU A 189 -17.17 0.64 9.41
CA LEU A 189 -18.60 0.98 9.50
C LEU A 189 -19.42 0.12 8.53
N GLY A 190 -20.43 -0.57 9.05
CA GLY A 190 -21.23 -1.53 8.28
C GLY A 190 -22.33 -0.91 7.41
N GLY A 191 -22.82 -1.64 6.42
CA GLY A 191 -24.07 -1.33 5.72
C GLY A 191 -23.97 -0.87 4.27
N ASP A 192 -22.76 -0.77 3.67
CA ASP A 192 -22.65 -0.71 2.21
C ASP A 192 -22.63 -2.13 1.64
N ILE A 193 -23.81 -2.56 1.22
CA ILE A 193 -24.12 -3.88 0.67
C ILE A 193 -24.65 -3.80 -0.77
N SER A 194 -24.72 -2.60 -1.35
CA SER A 194 -25.05 -2.33 -2.75
C SER A 194 -24.12 -3.05 -3.76
N ASN A 195 -24.61 -3.31 -4.97
CA ASN A 195 -23.93 -4.12 -6.01
C ASN A 195 -23.68 -5.59 -5.62
N SER A 196 -22.93 -6.34 -6.43
CA SER A 196 -22.88 -7.80 -6.37
C SER A 196 -21.85 -8.43 -5.41
N GLY A 197 -20.94 -7.64 -4.83
CA GLY A 197 -19.95 -8.10 -3.83
C GLY A 197 -18.87 -9.09 -4.30
N VAL A 198 -18.98 -9.66 -5.50
CA VAL A 198 -18.11 -10.76 -6.00
C VAL A 198 -16.78 -10.33 -6.63
N THR A 199 -16.54 -9.04 -6.85
CA THR A 199 -15.27 -8.52 -7.40
C THR A 199 -14.87 -7.20 -6.76
N PRO A 200 -13.58 -6.80 -6.75
CA PRO A 200 -13.17 -5.48 -6.23
C PRO A 200 -13.94 -4.29 -6.82
N LYS A 201 -14.44 -4.40 -8.06
CA LYS A 201 -15.24 -3.36 -8.73
C LYS A 201 -16.74 -3.39 -8.41
N SER A 202 -17.18 -4.27 -7.50
CA SER A 202 -18.59 -4.43 -7.13
C SER A 202 -18.83 -4.63 -5.63
N LEU A 203 -17.83 -4.35 -4.79
CA LEU A 203 -18.01 -4.18 -3.34
C LEU A 203 -18.56 -2.77 -3.08
N GLY A 204 -19.88 -2.62 -3.17
CA GLY A 204 -20.56 -1.39 -2.78
C GLY A 204 -20.53 -0.28 -3.83
N ASP A 205 -20.96 0.90 -3.41
CA ASP A 205 -20.78 2.20 -4.08
C ASP A 205 -20.14 3.27 -3.17
N ASP A 206 -19.84 2.86 -1.93
CA ASP A 206 -19.26 3.62 -0.82
C ASP A 206 -20.15 4.69 -0.17
N VAL A 207 -21.48 4.57 -0.32
CA VAL A 207 -22.49 5.42 0.33
C VAL A 207 -23.63 4.57 0.90
N VAL A 208 -23.79 4.51 2.23
CA VAL A 208 -24.93 3.76 2.83
C VAL A 208 -26.24 4.52 2.58
N ASN A 209 -27.09 3.98 1.71
CA ASN A 209 -28.28 4.66 1.21
C ASN A 209 -29.51 3.73 1.08
N SER A 210 -30.55 4.18 0.37
CA SER A 210 -31.78 3.40 0.17
C SER A 210 -31.59 2.17 -0.73
N VAL A 211 -30.54 2.12 -1.55
CA VAL A 211 -30.16 0.94 -2.32
C VAL A 211 -29.74 -0.20 -1.37
N ASP A 212 -28.91 0.06 -0.37
CA ASP A 212 -28.50 -0.93 0.63
C ASP A 212 -29.69 -1.45 1.44
N ILE A 213 -30.60 -0.54 1.83
CA ILE A 213 -31.87 -0.92 2.48
C ILE A 213 -32.66 -1.87 1.58
N SER A 214 -32.72 -1.65 0.26
CA SER A 214 -33.45 -2.55 -0.65
C SER A 214 -32.81 -3.95 -0.74
N VAL A 215 -31.48 -4.05 -0.74
CA VAL A 215 -30.77 -5.34 -0.71
C VAL A 215 -31.07 -6.10 0.58
N LEU A 216 -31.04 -5.43 1.74
CA LEU A 216 -31.36 -6.07 3.02
C LEU A 216 -32.83 -6.50 3.12
N LEU A 217 -33.76 -5.74 2.52
CA LEU A 217 -35.18 -6.09 2.54
C LEU A 217 -35.52 -7.29 1.65
N ASP A 218 -34.78 -7.49 0.55
CA ASP A 218 -34.88 -8.70 -0.28
C ASP A 218 -34.28 -9.94 0.44
N ASP A 219 -33.28 -9.74 1.29
CA ASP A 219 -32.61 -10.77 2.10
C ASP A 219 -33.27 -11.03 3.49
N LEU A 220 -34.36 -10.35 3.86
CA LEU A 220 -34.91 -10.41 5.22
C LEU A 220 -35.41 -11.82 5.60
N ASP A 221 -35.16 -12.23 6.85
CA ASP A 221 -35.44 -13.58 7.40
C ASP A 221 -34.67 -14.73 6.70
N LEU A 222 -33.70 -14.44 5.81
CA LEU A 222 -32.79 -15.46 5.27
C LEU A 222 -31.81 -15.95 6.35
N GLY A 223 -31.74 -17.28 6.50
CA GLY A 223 -30.79 -17.95 7.39
C GLY A 223 -29.39 -18.08 6.78
N ASP A 224 -28.38 -17.72 7.55
CA ASP A 224 -26.96 -17.80 7.21
C ASP A 224 -26.20 -18.56 8.31
N ALA A 225 -26.17 -19.90 8.17
CA ALA A 225 -25.64 -20.78 9.21
C ALA A 225 -24.12 -20.68 9.43
N SER A 226 -23.38 -19.93 8.60
CA SER A 226 -21.95 -19.63 8.80
C SER A 226 -21.66 -18.16 9.09
N GLY A 227 -22.69 -17.30 9.19
CA GLY A 227 -22.54 -15.88 9.47
C GLY A 227 -21.89 -15.06 8.34
N ASN A 228 -21.59 -15.65 7.19
CA ASN A 228 -20.76 -15.01 6.17
C ASN A 228 -21.10 -15.39 4.72
N PHE A 229 -22.26 -16.00 4.49
CA PHE A 229 -22.74 -16.31 3.15
C PHE A 229 -23.67 -15.22 2.59
N VAL A 230 -24.52 -14.62 3.43
CA VAL A 230 -25.51 -13.62 3.01
C VAL A 230 -24.96 -12.22 3.25
N ARG A 231 -24.84 -11.42 2.20
CA ARG A 231 -24.17 -10.10 2.27
C ARG A 231 -24.87 -9.15 3.26
N SER A 232 -26.19 -9.24 3.37
CA SER A 232 -27.01 -8.42 4.28
C SER A 232 -26.89 -8.81 5.76
N ASN A 233 -26.18 -9.89 6.09
CA ASN A 233 -25.90 -10.35 7.46
C ASN A 233 -24.75 -9.55 8.10
N ILE A 234 -24.95 -8.24 8.25
CA ILE A 234 -23.92 -7.27 8.66
C ILE A 234 -23.44 -7.51 10.10
N ASN A 235 -24.23 -8.16 10.95
CA ASN A 235 -23.81 -8.56 12.30
C ASN A 235 -23.13 -9.95 12.34
N GLN A 236 -23.17 -10.73 11.24
CA GLN A 236 -22.70 -12.12 11.14
C GLN A 236 -23.34 -13.10 12.14
N ASP A 237 -24.64 -12.94 12.45
CA ASP A 237 -25.42 -13.93 13.19
C ASP A 237 -25.97 -15.03 12.27
N THR A 238 -26.86 -15.89 12.77
CA THR A 238 -27.44 -17.00 12.01
C THR A 238 -28.49 -16.58 10.97
N SER A 239 -28.84 -15.30 10.87
CA SER A 239 -30.03 -14.84 10.15
C SER A 239 -30.06 -13.34 9.88
N VAL A 240 -30.31 -12.91 8.64
CA VAL A 240 -30.53 -11.49 8.31
C VAL A 240 -31.81 -11.00 8.96
N ASN A 241 -31.69 -10.02 9.87
CA ASN A 241 -32.82 -9.58 10.67
C ASN A 241 -32.80 -8.08 11.01
N SER A 242 -33.71 -7.67 11.91
CA SER A 242 -33.83 -6.27 12.38
C SER A 242 -32.55 -5.69 13.00
N VAL A 243 -31.63 -6.52 13.51
CA VAL A 243 -30.33 -6.06 14.02
C VAL A 243 -29.46 -5.53 12.87
N ASP A 244 -29.35 -6.25 11.76
CA ASP A 244 -28.62 -5.81 10.57
C ASP A 244 -29.20 -4.52 9.99
N PHE A 245 -30.53 -4.44 9.92
CA PHE A 245 -31.22 -3.23 9.47
C PHE A 245 -30.91 -2.03 10.37
N SER A 246 -30.77 -2.26 11.69
CA SER A 246 -30.35 -1.20 12.62
C SER A 246 -28.91 -0.71 12.39
N ILE A 247 -28.01 -1.55 11.83
CA ILE A 247 -26.65 -1.15 11.44
C ILE A 247 -26.71 -0.25 10.20
N ILE A 248 -27.49 -0.62 9.17
CA ILE A 248 -27.71 0.25 8.01
C ILE A 248 -28.30 1.60 8.46
N LEU A 249 -29.35 1.60 9.28
CA LEU A 249 -29.99 2.84 9.75
C LEU A 249 -29.09 3.70 10.65
N LYS A 250 -28.14 3.10 11.38
CA LYS A 250 -27.09 3.82 12.15
C LYS A 250 -26.07 4.53 11.25
N ASN A 251 -25.90 4.04 10.02
CA ASN A 251 -24.91 4.50 9.07
C ASN A 251 -25.48 5.18 7.82
N LEU A 252 -26.80 5.31 7.72
CA LEU A 252 -27.48 5.99 6.62
C LEU A 252 -26.91 7.39 6.36
N ASP A 253 -26.80 7.74 5.07
CA ASP A 253 -26.17 8.96 4.54
C ASP A 253 -24.67 9.12 4.88
N LYS A 254 -23.99 8.08 5.39
CA LYS A 254 -22.52 8.06 5.52
C LYS A 254 -21.86 7.61 4.22
N ILE A 255 -20.71 8.24 3.96
CA ILE A 255 -19.82 7.96 2.84
C ILE A 255 -18.52 7.39 3.42
N GLY A 256 -17.86 6.47 2.72
CA GLY A 256 -16.57 5.91 3.14
C GLY A 256 -15.41 6.90 3.03
N ASP A 257 -14.28 6.56 3.65
CA ASP A 257 -13.08 7.41 3.61
C ASP A 257 -12.58 7.58 2.17
N GLN A 258 -12.70 8.79 1.63
CA GLN A 258 -12.32 9.12 0.25
C GLN A 258 -10.80 9.18 0.06
N SER A 259 -10.36 9.06 -1.21
CA SER A 259 -8.97 9.10 -1.66
C SER A 259 -8.33 10.48 -1.45
#